data_AF-A0A1B7TJ71-F1
#
_entry.id   AF-A0A1B7TJ71-F1
#
_cell.length_a   1.000
_cell.length_b   1.000
_cell.length_c   1.000
_cell.angle_alpha   90.00
_cell.angle_beta   90.00
_cell.angle_gamma   90.00
#
_symmetry.space_group_name_H-M   'P 1'
#
loop_
_entity.id
_entity.type
_entity.pdbx_description
1 polymer ?
#
loop_
_entity_poly.entity_id
_entity_poly.type
_entity_poly.pdbx_seq_one_letter_code
_entity_poly.pdbx_strand_id
1 'polypeptide(L)'
;FLFPDFQFVYEVLKNNPDLREKVNEVVITGFESYLVETWVLERELTNTLSAYSGNPNSIIKCCQIYLPIQPNLWPCPELKRYYKIMTKLGYLKHINGKGFIFVADIHNLNLNHYQITNLLLIPNGGTIKEVWNNFTLNLNLRELQCAGRTSSMFQAPSSAS
;
A
#
# COMPACT_ATOMS: atom_id res chain seq x y z
N PHE A 1 -11.23 9.38 -3.31
CA PHE A 1 -9.83 9.16 -2.92
C PHE A 1 -9.44 7.74 -3.33
N LEU A 2 -8.18 7.55 -3.72
CA LEU A 2 -7.64 6.31 -4.25
C LEU A 2 -6.70 5.70 -3.22
N PHE A 3 -6.93 4.43 -2.90
CA PHE A 3 -6.19 3.68 -1.89
C PHE A 3 -5.57 2.44 -2.55
N PRO A 4 -4.23 2.35 -2.67
CA PRO A 4 -3.57 1.15 -3.17
C PRO A 4 -3.57 -0.01 -2.16
N ASP A 5 -3.85 0.27 -0.89
CA ASP A 5 -3.93 -0.71 0.19
C ASP A 5 -5.31 -1.39 0.25
N PHE A 6 -5.46 -2.49 -0.48
CA PHE A 6 -6.72 -3.26 -0.48
C PHE A 6 -7.04 -3.92 0.87
N GLN A 7 -6.03 -4.16 1.71
CA GLN A 7 -6.23 -4.78 3.02
C GLN A 7 -6.79 -3.76 4.00
N PHE A 8 -6.20 -2.55 4.05
CA PHE A 8 -6.74 -1.44 4.82
C PHE A 8 -8.19 -1.13 4.43
N VAL A 9 -8.47 -1.02 3.12
CA VAL A 9 -9.83 -0.75 2.63
C VAL A 9 -10.79 -1.85 3.06
N TYR A 10 -10.39 -3.12 2.96
CA TYR A 10 -11.21 -4.24 3.40
C TYR A 10 -11.59 -4.15 4.89
N GLU A 11 -10.64 -3.86 5.78
CA GLU A 11 -10.91 -3.70 7.21
C GLU A 11 -11.84 -2.50 7.48
N VAL A 12 -11.65 -1.38 6.77
CA VAL A 12 -12.56 -0.22 6.85
C VAL A 12 -13.99 -0.61 6.45
N LEU A 13 -14.16 -1.32 5.34
CA LEU A 13 -15.47 -1.76 4.83
C LEU A 13 -16.12 -2.87 5.67
N LYS A 14 -15.32 -3.68 6.36
CA LYS A 14 -15.78 -4.67 7.31
C LYS A 14 -16.45 -4.00 8.50
N ASN A 15 -15.83 -2.95 9.03
CA ASN A 15 -16.33 -2.21 10.20
C ASN A 15 -17.36 -1.13 9.84
N ASN A 16 -17.44 -0.73 8.57
CA ASN A 16 -18.35 0.32 8.08
C ASN A 16 -19.09 -0.16 6.81
N PRO A 17 -20.13 -1.01 6.93
CA PRO A 17 -20.82 -1.61 5.79
C PRO A 17 -21.41 -0.59 4.81
N ASP A 18 -21.86 0.58 5.29
CA ASP A 18 -22.44 1.67 4.49
C ASP A 18 -21.49 2.26 3.45
N LEU A 19 -20.18 1.99 3.59
CA LEU A 19 -19.17 2.43 2.63
C LEU A 19 -19.02 1.47 1.46
N ARG A 20 -19.50 0.22 1.57
CA ARG A 20 -19.27 -0.83 0.54
C ARG A 20 -19.82 -0.45 -0.82
N GLU A 21 -21.00 0.16 -0.87
CA GLU A 21 -21.64 0.62 -2.12
C GLU A 21 -20.93 1.83 -2.73
N LYS A 22 -19.99 2.44 -2.01
CA LYS A 22 -19.25 3.64 -2.42
C LYS A 22 -17.80 3.32 -2.79
N VAL A 23 -17.48 2.05 -3.04
CA VAL A 23 -16.14 1.61 -3.43
C VAL A 23 -16.15 1.01 -4.83
N ASN A 24 -15.25 1.51 -5.67
CA ASN A 24 -14.94 0.92 -6.97
C ASN A 24 -13.46 0.53 -7.03
N GLU A 25 -13.13 -0.47 -7.83
CA GLU A 25 -11.73 -0.72 -8.19
C GLU A 25 -11.36 0.08 -9.44
N VAL A 26 -10.20 0.72 -9.42
CA VAL A 26 -9.68 1.49 -10.55
C VAL A 26 -8.20 1.19 -10.75
N VAL A 27 -7.75 1.26 -11.99
CA VAL A 27 -6.33 1.14 -12.35
C VAL A 27 -5.81 2.52 -12.71
N ILE A 28 -4.64 2.92 -12.22
CA ILE A 28 -3.96 4.16 -12.62
C ILE A 28 -2.55 3.87 -13.14
N THR A 29 -2.04 4.77 -13.98
CA THR A 29 -0.75 4.62 -14.68
C THR A 29 0.23 5.71 -14.22
N GLY A 30 1.54 5.47 -14.31
CA GLY A 30 2.56 6.41 -13.84
C GLY A 30 2.91 6.28 -12.36
N PHE A 31 2.48 5.21 -11.70
CA PHE A 31 2.66 4.99 -10.26
C PHE A 31 3.20 3.60 -9.98
N GLU A 32 3.80 3.48 -8.80
CA GLU A 32 4.30 2.24 -8.23
C GLU A 32 3.76 2.10 -6.81
N SER A 33 3.60 0.85 -6.36
CA SER A 33 3.16 0.53 -5.01
C SER A 33 4.26 -0.26 -4.31
N TYR A 34 4.59 0.14 -3.10
CA TYR A 34 5.64 -0.43 -2.28
C TYR A 34 5.02 -1.00 -1.01
N LEU A 35 5.41 -2.21 -0.63
CA LEU A 35 5.13 -2.78 0.69
C LEU A 35 6.21 -2.30 1.66
N VAL A 36 5.80 -1.78 2.81
CA VAL A 36 6.69 -1.39 3.91
C VAL A 36 6.80 -2.56 4.88
N GLU A 37 7.95 -3.23 4.91
CA GLU A 37 8.13 -4.48 5.65
C GLU A 37 7.90 -4.32 7.16
N THR A 38 8.45 -3.25 7.75
CA THR A 38 8.31 -2.95 9.18
C THR A 38 6.87 -2.67 9.59
N TRP A 39 6.11 -1.98 8.75
CA TRP A 39 4.69 -1.74 9.00
C TRP A 39 3.87 -3.02 8.96
N VAL A 40 4.27 -4.00 8.15
CA VAL A 40 3.68 -5.34 8.20
C VAL A 40 3.99 -6.02 9.54
N LEU A 41 5.26 -6.02 9.96
CA LEU A 41 5.71 -6.63 11.22
C LEU A 41 5.03 -6.01 12.45
N GLU A 42 4.91 -4.68 12.47
CA GLU A 42 4.29 -3.91 13.55
C GLU A 42 2.75 -3.89 13.47
N ARG A 43 2.16 -4.47 12.41
CA ARG A 43 0.71 -4.46 12.15
C ARG A 43 0.14 -3.05 12.15
N GLU A 44 0.86 -2.14 11.51
CA GLU A 44 0.42 -0.77 11.31
C GLU A 44 -0.88 -0.69 10.50
N LEU A 45 -1.55 0.45 10.62
CA LEU A 45 -2.87 0.66 10.00
C LEU A 45 -2.87 0.43 8.48
N THR A 46 -1.77 0.82 7.83
CA THR A 46 -1.51 0.60 6.41
C THR A 46 -0.10 0.06 6.27
N ASN A 47 0.14 -0.75 5.25
CA ASN A 47 1.43 -1.36 4.99
C ASN A 47 1.95 -1.07 3.57
N THR A 48 1.24 -0.23 2.80
CA THR A 48 1.66 0.13 1.44
C THR A 48 1.82 1.63 1.26
N LEU A 49 2.75 1.99 0.39
CA LEU A 49 3.00 3.35 -0.07
C LEU A 49 2.95 3.40 -1.58
N SER A 50 2.25 4.39 -2.13
CA SER A 50 2.30 4.69 -3.57
C SER A 50 3.32 5.79 -3.85
N ALA A 51 4.13 5.62 -4.89
CA ALA A 51 5.06 6.62 -5.37
C ALA A 51 4.76 6.96 -6.84
N TYR A 52 5.08 8.17 -7.26
CA TYR A 52 4.95 8.60 -8.65
C TYR A 52 6.23 8.25 -9.40
N SER A 53 6.14 7.31 -10.35
CA SER A 53 7.30 6.88 -11.15
C SER A 53 7.42 7.65 -12.46
N GLY A 54 6.33 8.28 -12.94
CA GLY A 54 6.29 8.97 -14.23
C GLY A 54 6.28 8.05 -15.46
N ASN A 55 6.52 6.74 -15.28
CA ASN A 55 6.49 5.77 -16.36
C ASN A 55 5.04 5.38 -16.71
N PRO A 56 4.53 5.68 -17.92
CA PRO A 56 3.15 5.36 -18.29
C PRO A 56 2.85 3.86 -18.32
N ASN A 57 3.87 3.01 -18.44
CA ASN A 57 3.72 1.55 -18.40
C ASN A 57 3.61 0.99 -16.97
N SER A 58 4.02 1.77 -15.95
CA SER A 58 3.83 1.38 -14.56
C SER A 58 2.37 1.60 -14.19
N ILE A 59 1.69 0.54 -13.76
CA ILE A 59 0.29 0.59 -13.34
C ILE A 59 0.17 0.14 -11.89
N ILE A 60 -0.84 0.65 -11.19
CA ILE A 60 -1.28 0.11 -9.90
C ILE A 60 -2.80 0.02 -9.86
N LYS A 61 -3.31 -0.99 -9.16
CA LYS A 61 -4.73 -1.09 -8.81
C LYS A 61 -4.99 -0.33 -7.52
N CYS A 62 -6.15 0.31 -7.41
CA CYS A 62 -6.56 1.04 -6.22
C CYS A 62 -8.06 0.83 -5.96
N CYS A 63 -8.46 0.88 -4.70
CA CYS A 63 -9.84 1.12 -4.33
C CYS A 63 -10.13 2.63 -4.37
N GLN A 64 -11.13 3.03 -5.13
CA GLN A 64 -11.68 4.37 -5.13
C GLN A 64 -12.82 4.44 -4.12
N ILE A 65 -12.68 5.29 -3.10
CA ILE A 65 -13.74 5.57 -2.12
C ILE A 65 -14.19 7.03 -2.28
N TYR A 66 -15.50 7.25 -2.40
CA TYR A 66 -16.09 8.59 -2.42
C TYR A 66 -16.16 9.16 -1.00
N LEU A 67 -15.31 10.15 -0.72
CA LEU A 67 -15.21 10.81 0.59
C LEU A 67 -15.31 12.32 0.43
N PRO A 68 -15.77 13.05 1.46
CA PRO A 68 -15.70 14.51 1.49
C PRO A 68 -14.27 15.01 1.25
N ILE A 69 -14.13 16.18 0.62
CA ILE A 69 -12.82 16.82 0.41
C ILE A 69 -12.18 17.15 1.76
N GLN A 70 -12.98 17.55 2.76
CA GLN A 70 -12.51 17.86 4.10
C GLN A 70 -12.33 16.57 4.93
N PRO A 71 -11.09 16.22 5.34
CA PRO A 71 -10.80 14.95 6.01
C PRO A 71 -11.45 14.79 7.40
N ASN A 72 -11.70 15.90 8.09
CA ASN A 72 -12.42 15.90 9.37
C ASN A 72 -13.86 15.37 9.25
N LEU A 73 -14.48 15.46 8.07
CA LEU A 73 -15.81 14.93 7.77
C LEU A 73 -15.79 13.47 7.28
N TRP A 74 -14.62 12.82 7.25
CA TRP A 74 -14.57 11.41 6.86
C TRP A 74 -15.35 10.54 7.86
N PRO A 75 -16.05 9.50 7.38
CA PRO A 75 -17.07 8.82 8.15
C PRO A 75 -16.51 8.00 9.32
N CYS A 76 -15.28 7.49 9.21
CA CYS A 76 -14.68 6.65 10.24
C CYS A 76 -13.29 7.15 10.71
N PRO A 77 -12.89 6.86 11.97
CA PRO A 77 -11.60 7.28 12.53
C PRO A 77 -10.38 6.73 11.80
N GLU A 78 -10.46 5.51 11.27
CA GLU A 78 -9.37 4.83 10.57
C GLU A 78 -8.97 5.61 9.30
N LEU A 79 -9.95 6.05 8.52
CA LEU A 79 -9.71 6.90 7.36
C LEU A 79 -9.04 8.22 7.77
N LYS A 80 -9.49 8.87 8.86
CA LYS A 80 -8.88 10.11 9.37
C LYS A 80 -7.44 9.89 9.80
N ARG A 81 -7.16 8.78 10.49
CA ARG A 81 -5.81 8.40 10.92
C ARG A 81 -4.92 8.11 9.71
N TYR A 82 -5.41 7.38 8.73
CA TYR A 82 -4.72 7.13 7.46
C TYR A 82 -4.34 8.46 6.78
N TYR A 83 -5.29 9.40 6.64
CA TYR A 83 -5.02 10.73 6.08
C TYR A 83 -3.88 11.44 6.82
N LYS A 84 -3.92 11.45 8.15
CA LYS A 84 -2.90 12.09 8.99
C LYS A 84 -1.52 11.46 8.85
N ILE A 85 -1.44 10.14 8.64
CA ILE A 85 -0.16 9.46 8.40
C ILE A 85 0.35 9.82 7.01
N MET A 86 -0.47 9.63 5.97
CA MET A 86 -0.06 9.80 4.58
C MET A 86 0.31 11.25 4.22
N THR A 87 -0.36 12.25 4.80
CA THR A 87 -0.02 13.67 4.61
C THR A 87 1.33 14.07 5.18
N LYS A 88 1.89 13.30 6.12
CA LYS A 88 3.23 13.56 6.64
C LYS A 88 4.33 12.91 5.81
N LEU A 89 3.98 11.89 5.03
CA LEU A 89 4.90 11.08 4.23
C LEU A 89 4.99 11.54 2.78
N GLY A 90 4.05 12.38 2.36
CA GLY A 90 3.92 12.76 0.97
C GLY A 90 2.80 13.76 0.75
N TYR A 91 2.28 13.77 -0.48
CA TYR A 91 1.31 14.76 -0.93
C TYR A 91 0.15 14.12 -1.68
N LEU A 92 -0.94 14.86 -1.83
CA LEU A 92 -2.09 14.44 -2.65
C LEU A 92 -1.87 14.84 -4.11
N LYS A 93 -2.02 13.88 -5.02
CA LYS A 93 -2.00 14.11 -6.47
C LYS A 93 -3.37 13.84 -7.06
N HIS A 94 -3.89 14.78 -7.83
CA HIS A 94 -5.13 14.61 -8.56
C HIS A 94 -4.91 13.80 -9.84
N ILE A 95 -5.78 12.81 -10.06
CA ILE A 95 -5.85 11.95 -11.24
C ILE A 95 -7.16 12.28 -11.95
N ASN A 96 -7.02 12.80 -13.17
CA ASN A 96 -8.17 13.22 -13.98
C ASN A 96 -9.20 12.09 -14.12
N GLY A 97 -10.45 12.39 -13.76
CA GLY A 97 -11.57 11.45 -13.82
C GLY A 97 -11.58 10.36 -12.75
N LYS A 98 -10.57 10.26 -11.86
CA LYS A 98 -10.47 9.19 -10.84
C LYS A 98 -10.40 9.73 -9.40
N GLY A 99 -9.92 10.96 -9.22
CA GLY A 99 -9.83 11.62 -7.91
C GLY A 99 -8.40 11.68 -7.38
N PHE A 100 -8.23 11.67 -6.06
CA PHE A 100 -6.92 11.94 -5.44
C PHE A 100 -6.24 10.69 -4.92
N ILE A 101 -4.94 10.54 -5.16
CA ILE A 101 -4.06 9.52 -4.57
C ILE A 101 -3.00 10.17 -3.68
N PHE A 102 -2.62 9.50 -2.60
CA PHE A 102 -1.44 9.88 -1.81
C PHE A 102 -0.18 9.39 -2.49
N VAL A 103 0.78 10.30 -2.70
CA VAL A 103 2.07 10.00 -3.29
C VAL A 103 3.12 10.25 -2.24
N ALA A 104 3.75 9.17 -1.78
CA ALA A 104 4.92 9.22 -0.93
C ALA A 104 6.07 9.84 -1.73
N ASP A 105 6.77 10.79 -1.10
CA ASP A 105 8.02 11.30 -1.65
C ASP A 105 9.14 10.34 -1.22
N ILE A 106 9.37 9.28 -2.00
CA ILE A 106 10.36 8.25 -1.68
C ILE A 106 11.79 8.80 -1.58
N HIS A 107 12.09 9.95 -2.20
CA HIS A 107 13.42 10.57 -2.17
C HIS A 107 13.64 11.37 -0.89
N ASN A 108 12.58 12.00 -0.36
CA ASN A 108 12.62 12.78 0.87
C ASN A 108 11.98 12.06 2.06
N LEU A 109 11.66 10.77 1.92
CA LEU A 109 11.07 9.97 2.98
C LEU A 109 12.10 9.83 4.10
N ASN A 110 11.82 10.41 5.27
CA ASN A 110 12.66 10.18 6.44
C ASN A 110 12.39 8.76 6.97
N LEU A 111 13.14 7.81 6.40
CA LEU A 111 13.04 6.38 6.67
C LEU A 111 13.17 6.05 8.16
N ASN A 112 14.01 6.77 8.89
CA ASN A 112 14.24 6.52 10.31
C ASN A 112 13.08 6.99 11.21
N HIS A 113 12.44 8.13 10.88
CA HIS A 113 11.35 8.66 11.70
C HIS A 113 10.08 7.81 11.63
N TYR A 114 9.80 7.20 10.48
CA TYR A 114 8.61 6.36 10.29
C TYR A 114 8.90 4.85 10.35
N GLN A 115 10.10 4.50 10.84
CA GLN A 115 10.57 3.12 10.95
C GLN A 115 10.52 2.36 9.62
N ILE A 116 10.67 3.06 8.48
CA ILE A 116 10.61 2.48 7.14
C ILE A 116 12.01 1.98 6.80
N THR A 117 12.33 0.72 7.09
CA THR A 117 13.68 0.18 6.86
C THR A 117 13.80 -0.56 5.54
N ASN A 118 12.70 -1.11 5.02
CA ASN A 118 12.70 -1.87 3.78
C ASN A 118 11.42 -1.60 2.97
N LEU A 119 11.60 -1.04 1.77
CA LEU A 119 10.55 -0.79 0.78
C LEU A 119 10.63 -1.82 -0.34
N LEU A 120 9.59 -2.64 -0.47
CA LEU A 120 9.54 -3.72 -1.45
C LEU A 120 8.56 -3.35 -2.56
N LEU A 121 9.08 -3.09 -3.78
CA LEU A 121 8.24 -2.77 -4.94
C LEU A 121 7.35 -3.96 -5.31
N ILE A 122 6.03 -3.74 -5.31
CA ILE A 122 5.06 -4.74 -5.74
C ILE A 122 5.14 -4.89 -7.26
N PRO A 123 5.47 -6.09 -7.79
CA PRO A 123 5.72 -6.29 -9.21
C PRO A 123 4.45 -6.24 -10.06
N ASN A 124 4.60 -5.92 -11.35
CA ASN A 124 3.58 -6.06 -12.39
C ASN A 124 2.26 -5.35 -12.12
N GLY A 125 2.27 -4.29 -11.30
CA GLY A 125 1.06 -3.58 -10.90
C GLY A 125 0.08 -4.43 -10.10
N GLY A 126 0.60 -5.46 -9.44
CA GLY A 126 -0.16 -6.33 -8.57
C GLY A 126 -0.63 -5.62 -7.30
N THR A 127 -1.38 -6.35 -6.49
CA THR A 127 -1.85 -5.89 -5.17
C THR A 127 -1.13 -6.63 -4.05
N ILE A 128 -1.18 -6.07 -2.85
CA ILE A 128 -0.67 -6.75 -1.66
C ILE A 128 -1.26 -8.16 -1.49
N LYS A 129 -2.55 -8.34 -1.82
CA LYS A 129 -3.25 -9.63 -1.73
C LYS A 129 -2.60 -10.72 -2.60
N GLU A 130 -2.11 -10.33 -3.78
CA GLU A 130 -1.49 -11.26 -4.74
C GLU A 130 -0.11 -11.72 -4.27
N VAL A 131 0.62 -10.86 -3.54
CA VAL A 131 2.01 -11.13 -3.12
C VAL A 131 2.15 -11.56 -1.66
N TRP A 132 1.08 -11.43 -0.86
CA TRP A 132 1.09 -11.61 0.60
C TRP A 132 1.61 -12.97 1.06
N ASN A 133 1.15 -14.05 0.41
CA ASN A 133 1.51 -15.42 0.80
C ASN A 133 3.02 -15.66 0.63
N ASN A 134 3.58 -15.30 -0.53
CA ASN A 134 5.01 -15.45 -0.79
C ASN A 134 5.83 -14.53 0.12
N PHE A 135 5.38 -13.29 0.33
CA PHE A 135 6.01 -12.36 1.27
C PHE A 135 6.12 -12.96 2.67
N THR A 136 5.02 -13.49 3.21
CA THR A 136 4.96 -14.04 4.57
C THR A 136 5.84 -15.28 4.70
N LEU A 137 5.82 -16.16 3.70
CA LEU A 137 6.66 -17.36 3.68
C LEU A 137 8.15 -17.00 3.65
N ASN A 138 8.56 -16.09 2.76
CA ASN A 138 9.95 -15.66 2.66
C ASN A 138 10.41 -14.89 3.90
N LEU A 139 9.53 -14.09 4.50
CA LEU A 139 9.79 -13.41 5.77
C LEU A 139 10.07 -14.41 6.89
N ASN A 140 9.20 -15.41 7.06
CA ASN A 140 9.37 -16.47 8.06
C ASN A 140 10.65 -17.29 7.80
N LEU A 141 10.94 -17.65 6.55
CA LEU A 141 12.18 -18.37 6.21
C LEU A 141 13.43 -17.56 6.55
N ARG A 142 13.40 -16.24 6.33
CA ARG A 142 14.50 -15.34 6.67
C ARG A 142 14.69 -15.24 8.19
N GLU A 143 13.61 -15.12 8.95
CA GLU A 143 13.65 -15.10 10.42
C GLU A 143 14.15 -16.42 11.01
N LEU A 144 13.77 -17.55 10.40
CA LEU A 144 14.22 -18.88 10.80
C LEU A 144 15.63 -19.23 10.30
N GLN A 145 16.31 -18.32 9.59
CA GLN A 145 17.61 -18.56 8.94
C GLN A 145 17.60 -19.74 7.95
N CYS A 146 16.43 -20.08 7.42
CA CYS A 146 16.22 -21.14 6.43
C CYS A 146 16.13 -20.59 4.99
N ALA A 147 16.28 -19.28 4.81
CA ALA A 147 16.29 -18.67 3.48
C ALA A 147 17.55 -19.08 2.72
N GLY A 148 17.40 -19.93 1.70
CA GLY A 148 18.34 -19.99 0.58
C GLY A 148 18.43 -18.64 -0.13
N ARG A 149 19.25 -18.51 -1.17
CA ARG A 149 19.52 -17.23 -1.88
C ARG A 149 18.32 -16.72 -2.73
N THR A 150 17.11 -16.61 -2.18
CA THR A 150 15.99 -15.95 -2.85
C THR A 150 16.13 -14.44 -2.67
N SER A 151 16.46 -13.73 -3.74
CA SER A 151 16.63 -12.27 -3.75
C SER A 151 15.32 -11.49 -3.74
N SER A 152 14.17 -12.15 -3.97
CA SER A 152 12.86 -11.51 -4.07
C SER A 152 11.91 -12.04 -3.00
N MET A 153 11.41 -11.14 -2.14
CA MET A 153 10.41 -11.45 -1.12
C MET A 153 9.07 -11.90 -1.71
N PHE A 154 8.79 -11.62 -2.99
CA PHE A 154 7.49 -11.91 -3.61
C PHE A 154 7.49 -13.16 -4.50
N GLN A 155 8.64 -13.81 -4.69
CA GLN A 155 8.74 -15.05 -5.46
C GLN A 155 8.45 -16.27 -4.58
N ALA A 156 8.02 -17.37 -5.21
CA ALA A 156 7.90 -18.63 -4.51
C ALA A 156 9.30 -19.05 -3.98
N PRO A 157 9.40 -19.55 -2.74
CA PRO A 157 10.67 -19.99 -2.19
C PRO A 157 11.24 -21.14 -3.04
N SER A 158 12.55 -21.15 -3.25
CA SER A 158 13.21 -22.26 -3.95
C SER A 158 13.02 -23.55 -3.15
N SER A 159 12.63 -24.63 -3.83
CA SER A 159 12.56 -25.95 -3.21
C SER A 159 13.92 -26.32 -2.61
N ALA A 160 13.92 -26.80 -1.35
CA ALA A 160 15.11 -27.38 -0.75
C ALA A 160 15.55 -28.57 -1.63
N SER A 161 16.80 -28.54 -2.10
CA SER A 161 17.43 -29.66 -2.80
C SER A 161 18.12 -30.59 -1.81
#